data_AF-A0A1M3GZS1-F1
#
_entry.id   AF-A0A1M3GZS1-F1
#
_cell.length_a   1.000
_cell.length_b   1.000
_cell.length_c   1.000
_cell.angle_alpha   90.00
_cell.angle_beta   90.00
_cell.angle_gamma   90.00
#
_symmetry.space_group_name_H-M   'P 1'
#
loop_
_entity.id
_entity.type
_entity.pdbx_description
1 polymer ?
#
loop_
_entity_poly.entity_id
_entity_poly.type
_entity_poly.pdbx_seq_one_letter_code
_entity_poly.pdbx_strand_id
1 'polypeptide(L)'
;MNLWNERPVLFGEFLTQHRDLVLYDTFHRIMTFLLYPFRCSCKDLCRCDSVREKILLSLNLDFYHKLQEKNDTPETLFAARFLLKIPEESYFAKHYTNAYPSWLIREGFSQKDIPFKIVDHLMWTLLRLSRTHELSVFHTAKTSMQEAIEWIFGTTPVKTKTGGKKSSKLGGQDAYKKGFKYHKEVSHFITALEFVKRENAGKESLLFSWNEADQIERFLSLSHWFRQKFLLLYTPNATKKEVFLEEEILPLPAWVTSENINVSIEPFEKKLEEINAPYVELINSATT
;
A
#
# COMPACT_ATOMS: atom_id res chain seq x y z
N MET A 1 -14.43 -6.64 -14.20
CA MET A 1 -14.80 -5.42 -13.45
C MET A 1 -13.58 -4.52 -13.49
N ASN A 2 -13.61 -3.46 -14.29
CA ASN A 2 -12.46 -2.57 -14.42
C ASN A 2 -12.34 -1.73 -13.14
N LEU A 3 -11.34 -2.07 -12.33
CA LEU A 3 -10.98 -1.38 -11.08
C LEU A 3 -10.64 0.09 -11.32
N TRP A 4 -9.99 0.33 -12.46
CA TRP A 4 -9.61 1.63 -12.95
C TRP A 4 -10.56 2.08 -14.04
N ASN A 5 -10.71 3.38 -14.22
CA ASN A 5 -11.39 3.91 -15.37
C ASN A 5 -10.51 3.62 -16.61
N GLU A 6 -10.72 2.48 -17.25
CA GLU A 6 -10.16 2.21 -18.58
C GLU A 6 -10.84 3.17 -19.57
N ARG A 7 -10.13 4.24 -19.92
CA ARG A 7 -10.62 5.26 -20.85
C ARG A 7 -10.11 4.92 -22.26
N PRO A 8 -10.94 5.05 -23.32
CA PRO A 8 -10.54 4.70 -24.68
C PRO A 8 -9.32 5.49 -25.18
N VAL A 9 -8.58 4.92 -26.14
CA VAL A 9 -7.36 5.50 -26.73
C VAL A 9 -7.57 6.88 -27.36
N LEU A 10 -8.76 7.16 -27.90
CA LEU A 10 -9.14 8.48 -28.43
C LEU A 10 -9.24 9.58 -27.35
N PHE A 11 -9.22 9.20 -26.07
CA PHE A 11 -9.06 10.13 -24.94
C PHE A 11 -7.58 10.37 -24.58
N GLY A 12 -6.61 9.76 -25.27
CA GLY A 12 -5.20 9.84 -24.91
C GLY A 12 -4.69 11.28 -24.78
N GLU A 13 -4.88 12.09 -25.83
CA GLU A 13 -4.47 13.51 -25.83
C GLU A 13 -5.17 14.32 -24.74
N PHE A 14 -6.48 14.12 -24.55
CA PHE A 14 -7.25 14.78 -23.49
C PHE A 14 -6.75 14.39 -22.09
N LEU A 15 -6.41 13.11 -21.88
CA LEU A 15 -5.86 12.62 -20.61
C LEU A 15 -4.44 13.10 -20.37
N THR A 16 -3.63 13.25 -21.42
CA THR A 16 -2.30 13.85 -21.34
C THR A 16 -2.40 15.34 -21.00
N GLN A 17 -3.31 16.07 -21.63
CA GLN A 17 -3.58 17.49 -21.34
C GLN A 17 -4.06 17.69 -19.90
N HIS A 18 -4.86 16.75 -19.38
CA HIS A 18 -5.43 16.80 -18.03
C HIS A 18 -4.83 15.74 -17.09
N ARG A 19 -3.54 15.47 -17.26
CA ARG A 19 -2.81 14.42 -16.53
C ARG A 19 -2.98 14.52 -15.02
N ASP A 20 -2.93 15.72 -14.48
CA ASP A 20 -3.07 15.95 -13.05
C ASP A 20 -4.42 15.46 -12.53
N LEU A 21 -5.51 15.73 -13.26
CA LEU A 21 -6.85 15.27 -12.90
C LEU A 21 -6.94 13.73 -12.91
N VAL A 22 -6.19 13.06 -13.80
CA VAL A 22 -6.08 11.59 -13.82
C VAL A 22 -5.31 11.08 -12.60
N LEU A 23 -4.23 11.77 -12.21
CA LEU A 23 -3.47 11.47 -11.00
C LEU A 23 -4.35 11.58 -9.75
N TYR A 24 -5.14 12.66 -9.64
CA TYR A 24 -6.07 12.86 -8.53
C TYR A 24 -7.19 11.82 -8.47
N ASP A 25 -7.87 11.48 -9.58
CA ASP A 25 -8.89 10.41 -9.61
C ASP A 25 -8.29 9.08 -9.15
N THR A 26 -7.09 8.77 -9.62
CA THR A 26 -6.38 7.53 -9.25
C THR A 26 -6.05 7.52 -7.76
N PHE A 27 -5.51 8.62 -7.24
CA PHE A 27 -5.16 8.75 -5.83
C PHE A 27 -6.39 8.64 -4.93
N HIS A 28 -7.49 9.33 -5.24
CA HIS A 28 -8.72 9.25 -4.45
C HIS A 28 -9.30 7.82 -4.42
N ARG A 29 -9.21 7.07 -5.52
CA ARG A 29 -9.58 5.64 -5.53
C ARG A 29 -8.70 4.82 -4.59
N ILE A 30 -7.38 5.00 -4.62
CA ILE A 30 -6.46 4.32 -3.69
C ILE A 30 -6.81 4.64 -2.24
N MET A 31 -7.10 5.90 -1.94
CA MET A 31 -7.55 6.33 -0.61
C MET A 31 -8.81 5.59 -0.17
N THR A 32 -9.77 5.38 -1.07
CA THR A 32 -10.97 4.60 -0.76
C THR A 32 -10.65 3.14 -0.43
N PHE A 33 -9.71 2.52 -1.16
CA PHE A 33 -9.29 1.13 -0.91
C PHE A 33 -8.50 0.97 0.39
N LEU A 34 -7.70 1.96 0.77
CA LEU A 34 -6.99 1.99 2.05
C LEU A 34 -7.95 2.06 3.26
N LEU A 35 -9.04 2.82 3.14
CA LEU A 35 -10.06 2.89 4.17
C LEU A 35 -10.94 1.63 4.22
N TYR A 36 -11.36 1.15 3.04
CA TYR A 36 -12.29 0.03 2.85
C TYR A 36 -11.80 -0.91 1.73
N PRO A 37 -11.00 -1.94 2.04
CA PRO A 37 -10.43 -2.89 1.07
C PRO A 37 -11.48 -3.67 0.25
N PHE A 38 -11.09 -4.18 -0.92
CA PHE A 38 -11.98 -4.79 -1.91
C PHE A 38 -12.77 -5.97 -1.34
N ARG A 39 -12.05 -6.90 -0.69
CA ARG A 39 -12.65 -8.01 0.06
C ARG A 39 -12.91 -7.63 1.51
N CYS A 40 -13.94 -6.82 1.73
CA CYS A 40 -14.45 -6.69 3.09
C CYS A 40 -14.81 -8.09 3.62
N SER A 41 -14.55 -8.36 4.90
CA SER A 41 -14.81 -9.67 5.50
C SER A 41 -16.31 -9.99 5.69
N CYS A 42 -17.19 -9.30 4.98
CA CYS A 42 -18.63 -9.29 5.13
C CYS A 42 -19.25 -10.14 4.01
N LYS A 43 -19.81 -11.30 4.37
CA LYS A 43 -20.56 -12.17 3.45
C LYS A 43 -21.75 -11.41 2.87
N ASP A 44 -21.87 -11.38 1.53
CA ASP A 44 -23.00 -11.03 0.62
C ASP A 44 -23.93 -9.83 0.92
N LEU A 45 -23.79 -9.15 2.05
CA LEU A 45 -24.59 -8.00 2.49
C LEU A 45 -23.77 -6.71 2.56
N CYS A 46 -22.53 -6.67 2.03
CA CYS A 46 -21.69 -5.49 2.25
C CYS A 46 -22.13 -4.27 1.45
N ARG A 47 -22.32 -3.16 2.16
CA ARG A 47 -22.42 -1.80 1.63
C ARG A 47 -21.04 -1.17 1.31
N CYS A 48 -19.98 -1.97 1.20
CA CYS A 48 -18.61 -1.51 1.10
C CYS A 48 -18.34 -0.76 -0.20
N ASP A 49 -18.88 -1.27 -1.31
CA ASP A 49 -18.85 -0.58 -2.60
C ASP A 49 -19.57 0.77 -2.51
N SER A 50 -20.78 0.79 -1.96
CA SER A 50 -21.54 2.04 -1.76
C SER A 50 -20.79 3.03 -0.86
N VAL A 51 -20.12 2.56 0.20
CA VAL A 51 -19.30 3.41 1.06
C VAL A 51 -18.07 3.94 0.32
N ARG A 52 -17.37 3.09 -0.45
CA ARG A 52 -16.24 3.52 -1.30
C ARG A 52 -16.67 4.58 -2.31
N GLU A 53 -17.79 4.39 -2.99
CA GLU A 53 -18.33 5.37 -3.94
C GLU A 53 -18.64 6.70 -3.27
N LYS A 54 -19.23 6.69 -2.07
CA LYS A 54 -19.49 7.91 -1.31
C LYS A 54 -18.21 8.61 -0.86
N ILE A 55 -17.18 7.87 -0.42
CA ILE A 55 -15.87 8.43 -0.06
C ILE A 55 -15.20 9.05 -1.30
N LEU A 56 -15.20 8.33 -2.42
CA LEU A 56 -14.61 8.80 -3.67
C LEU A 56 -15.29 10.08 -4.14
N LEU A 57 -16.62 10.11 -4.11
CA LEU A 57 -17.39 11.29 -4.47
C LEU A 57 -17.07 12.47 -3.54
N SER A 58 -16.99 12.25 -2.23
CA SER A 58 -16.62 13.30 -1.27
C SER A 58 -15.22 13.86 -1.53
N LEU A 59 -14.24 13.01 -1.82
CA LEU A 59 -12.87 13.45 -2.17
C LEU A 59 -12.85 14.24 -3.49
N ASN A 60 -13.56 13.76 -4.50
CA ASN A 60 -13.65 14.39 -5.81
C ASN A 60 -14.36 15.76 -5.74
N LEU A 61 -15.45 15.88 -4.97
CA LEU A 61 -16.16 17.14 -4.76
C LEU A 61 -15.31 18.16 -4.01
N ASP A 62 -14.63 17.74 -2.92
CA ASP A 62 -13.74 18.62 -2.17
C ASP A 62 -12.62 19.19 -3.06
N PHE A 63 -12.04 18.35 -3.92
CA PHE A 63 -11.04 18.79 -4.89
C PHE A 63 -11.63 19.72 -5.96
N TYR A 64 -12.80 19.38 -6.52
CA TYR A 64 -13.48 20.22 -7.51
C TYR A 64 -13.80 21.62 -6.96
N HIS A 65 -14.32 21.72 -5.73
CA HIS A 65 -14.58 23.02 -5.09
C HIS A 65 -13.31 23.85 -4.93
N LYS A 66 -12.16 23.22 -4.61
CA LYS A 66 -10.87 23.94 -4.54
C LYS A 66 -10.43 24.49 -5.90
N LEU A 67 -10.72 23.81 -7.01
CA LEU A 67 -10.47 24.34 -8.35
C LEU A 67 -11.36 25.56 -8.63
N GLN A 68 -12.63 25.51 -8.23
CA GLN A 68 -13.55 26.64 -8.36
C GLN A 68 -13.09 27.85 -7.53
N GLU A 69 -12.68 27.64 -6.28
CA GLU A 69 -12.15 28.70 -5.40
C GLU A 69 -10.88 29.37 -5.96
N LYS A 70 -10.07 28.61 -6.70
CA LYS A 70 -8.88 29.13 -7.39
C LYS A 70 -9.20 29.88 -8.70
N ASN A 71 -10.48 29.98 -9.09
CA ASN A 71 -10.92 30.55 -10.36
C ASN A 71 -10.24 29.89 -11.57
N ASP A 72 -10.13 28.56 -11.56
CA ASP A 72 -9.64 27.82 -12.72
C ASP A 72 -10.51 28.05 -13.97
N THR A 73 -9.93 27.78 -15.14
CA THR A 73 -10.61 28.00 -16.43
C THR A 73 -11.90 27.17 -16.57
N PRO A 74 -12.91 27.65 -17.31
CA PRO A 74 -14.12 26.88 -17.61
C PRO A 74 -13.81 25.50 -18.22
N GLU A 75 -12.77 25.43 -19.05
CA GLU A 75 -12.27 24.19 -19.66
C GLU A 75 -11.73 23.22 -18.60
N THR A 76 -10.92 23.71 -17.65
CA THR A 76 -10.40 22.90 -16.53
C THR A 76 -11.54 22.39 -15.65
N LEU A 77 -12.53 23.24 -15.34
CA LEU A 77 -13.68 22.84 -14.53
C LEU A 77 -14.55 21.80 -15.25
N PHE A 78 -14.77 21.96 -16.55
CA PHE A 78 -15.46 20.96 -17.36
C PHE A 78 -14.71 19.62 -17.34
N ALA A 79 -13.39 19.65 -17.59
CA ALA A 79 -12.55 18.46 -17.55
C ALA A 79 -12.56 17.79 -16.17
N ALA A 80 -12.48 18.57 -15.08
CA ALA A 80 -12.54 18.05 -13.72
C ALA A 80 -13.89 17.38 -13.42
N ARG A 81 -15.01 18.03 -13.77
CA ARG A 81 -16.35 17.45 -13.61
C ARG A 81 -16.48 16.11 -14.34
N PHE A 82 -15.99 16.05 -15.58
CA PHE A 82 -16.02 14.85 -16.41
C PHE A 82 -15.08 13.74 -15.89
N LEU A 83 -13.81 14.06 -15.62
CA LEU A 83 -12.80 13.10 -15.22
C LEU A 83 -13.07 12.53 -13.82
N LEU A 84 -13.48 13.39 -12.88
CA LEU A 84 -13.79 13.00 -11.50
C LEU A 84 -15.22 12.45 -11.34
N LYS A 85 -15.97 12.34 -12.44
CA LYS A 85 -17.36 11.85 -12.47
C LYS A 85 -18.26 12.55 -11.46
N ILE A 86 -18.15 13.87 -11.36
CA ILE A 86 -19.02 14.68 -10.51
C ILE A 86 -20.42 14.67 -11.13
N PRO A 87 -21.44 14.12 -10.43
CA PRO A 87 -22.78 14.04 -10.96
C PRO A 87 -23.43 15.43 -11.06
N GLU A 88 -24.51 15.52 -11.84
CA GLU A 88 -25.35 16.71 -11.83
C GLU A 88 -26.05 16.89 -10.47
N GLU A 89 -26.36 18.14 -10.13
CA GLU A 89 -26.98 18.51 -8.85
C GLU A 89 -28.30 17.77 -8.60
N SER A 90 -29.11 17.58 -9.64
CA SER A 90 -30.37 16.83 -9.59
C SER A 90 -30.16 15.35 -9.19
N TYR A 91 -29.11 14.71 -9.74
CA TYR A 91 -28.73 13.35 -9.38
C TYR A 91 -28.16 13.30 -7.97
N PHE A 92 -27.35 14.31 -7.59
CA PHE A 92 -26.78 14.41 -6.25
C PHE A 92 -27.87 14.49 -5.17
N ALA A 93 -28.83 15.39 -5.34
CA ALA A 93 -29.96 15.58 -4.43
C ALA A 93 -30.84 14.31 -4.30
N LYS A 94 -30.97 13.54 -5.37
CA LYS A 94 -31.82 12.33 -5.41
C LYS A 94 -31.13 11.08 -4.86
N HIS A 95 -29.81 10.94 -5.05
CA HIS A 95 -29.11 9.66 -4.83
C HIS A 95 -28.05 9.69 -3.73
N TYR A 96 -27.64 10.87 -3.23
CA TYR A 96 -26.60 11.02 -2.22
C TYR A 96 -27.07 11.80 -0.99
N THR A 97 -28.30 11.54 -0.54
CA THR A 97 -28.97 12.17 0.62
C THR A 97 -28.18 12.12 1.94
N ASN A 98 -27.15 11.28 2.04
CA ASN A 98 -26.16 11.29 3.12
C ASN A 98 -24.75 11.18 2.51
N ALA A 99 -24.16 12.32 2.12
CA ALA A 99 -22.78 12.41 1.66
C ALA A 99 -21.82 11.91 2.75
N TYR A 100 -20.70 11.27 2.37
CA TYR A 100 -19.74 10.80 3.37
C TYR A 100 -19.00 12.00 3.97
N PRO A 101 -19.10 12.26 5.28
CA PRO A 101 -18.48 13.44 5.88
C PRO A 101 -16.95 13.44 5.71
N SER A 102 -16.39 14.53 5.19
CA SER A 102 -14.94 14.63 4.92
C SER A 102 -14.09 14.52 6.19
N TRP A 103 -14.64 14.90 7.35
CA TRP A 103 -13.99 14.72 8.65
C TRP A 103 -13.86 13.24 9.03
N LEU A 104 -14.83 12.37 8.68
CA LEU A 104 -14.73 10.92 8.91
C LEU A 104 -13.66 10.27 8.04
N ILE A 105 -13.39 10.81 6.84
CA ILE A 105 -12.27 10.36 6.01
C ILE A 105 -10.96 10.69 6.73
N ARG A 106 -10.83 11.93 7.23
CA ARG A 106 -9.66 12.39 7.99
C ARG A 106 -9.44 11.56 9.25
N GLU A 107 -10.48 11.36 10.05
CA GLU A 107 -10.42 10.47 11.22
C GLU A 107 -10.08 9.04 10.83
N GLY A 108 -10.64 8.49 9.74
CA GLY A 108 -10.34 7.14 9.29
C GLY A 108 -8.86 6.90 8.98
N PHE A 109 -8.13 7.95 8.63
CA PHE A 109 -6.68 7.92 8.41
C PHE A 109 -5.85 8.37 9.62
N SER A 110 -6.36 9.28 10.44
CA SER A 110 -5.68 9.80 11.64
C SER A 110 -5.87 8.93 12.90
N GLN A 111 -7.02 8.24 13.03
CA GLN A 111 -7.43 7.46 14.21
C GLN A 111 -7.23 5.94 14.06
N LYS A 112 -6.70 5.45 12.93
CA LYS A 112 -6.27 4.03 12.86
C LYS A 112 -4.94 3.86 13.58
N ASP A 113 -5.02 3.76 14.90
CA ASP A 113 -3.95 3.30 15.79
C ASP A 113 -3.57 1.87 15.35
N ILE A 114 -2.42 1.75 14.66
CA ILE A 114 -1.57 0.55 14.53
C ILE A 114 -1.70 -0.41 13.30
N PRO A 115 -2.78 -0.51 12.48
CA PRO A 115 -2.80 -1.55 11.43
C PRO A 115 -1.80 -1.30 10.30
N PHE A 116 -1.58 -0.05 9.87
CA PHE A 116 -0.60 0.24 8.80
C PHE A 116 0.82 0.05 9.27
N LYS A 117 1.15 0.42 10.52
CA LYS A 117 2.48 0.18 11.10
C LYS A 117 2.80 -1.30 11.21
N ILE A 118 1.81 -2.12 11.60
CA ILE A 118 1.95 -3.59 11.63
C ILE A 118 2.23 -4.13 10.22
N VAL A 119 1.44 -3.70 9.23
CA VAL A 119 1.60 -4.16 7.84
C VAL A 119 2.95 -3.71 7.29
N ASP A 120 3.29 -2.42 7.43
CA ASP A 120 4.58 -1.86 6.99
C ASP A 120 5.76 -2.60 7.61
N HIS A 121 5.75 -2.80 8.93
CA HIS A 121 6.83 -3.51 9.62
C HIS A 121 7.00 -4.96 9.13
N LEU A 122 5.88 -5.67 8.91
CA LEU A 122 5.91 -7.02 8.35
C LEU A 122 6.49 -7.02 6.94
N MET A 123 6.02 -6.11 6.08
CA MET A 123 6.45 -6.05 4.67
C MET A 123 7.92 -5.71 4.56
N TRP A 124 8.42 -4.75 5.34
CA TRP A 124 9.85 -4.44 5.39
C TRP A 124 10.68 -5.61 5.90
N THR A 125 10.20 -6.34 6.90
CA THR A 125 10.91 -7.52 7.40
C THR A 125 11.01 -8.60 6.34
N LEU A 126 9.92 -8.88 5.60
CA LEU A 126 9.92 -9.81 4.47
C LEU A 126 10.90 -9.38 3.36
N LEU A 127 10.88 -8.10 2.97
CA LEU A 127 11.81 -7.56 1.98
C LEU A 127 13.28 -7.73 2.41
N ARG A 128 13.59 -7.39 3.68
CA ARG A 128 14.94 -7.51 4.21
C ARG A 128 15.41 -8.96 4.32
N LEU A 129 14.55 -9.87 4.76
CA LEU A 129 14.85 -11.31 4.77
C LEU A 129 15.11 -11.80 3.35
N SER A 130 14.24 -11.48 2.39
CA SER A 130 14.44 -11.84 0.98
C SER A 130 15.80 -11.35 0.46
N ARG A 131 16.17 -10.10 0.77
CA ARG A 131 17.47 -9.53 0.40
C ARG A 131 18.65 -10.23 1.09
N THR A 132 18.47 -10.63 2.33
CA THR A 132 19.48 -11.37 3.11
C THR A 132 19.79 -12.70 2.43
N HIS A 133 18.75 -13.43 2.03
CA HIS A 133 18.95 -14.72 1.35
C HIS A 133 19.49 -14.58 -0.08
N GLU A 134 19.11 -13.52 -0.80
CA GLU A 134 19.69 -13.20 -2.11
C GLU A 134 21.21 -12.95 -2.03
N LEU A 135 21.67 -12.30 -0.96
CA LEU A 135 23.09 -12.01 -0.70
C LEU A 135 23.85 -13.18 -0.05
N SER A 136 23.15 -14.21 0.42
CA SER A 136 23.80 -15.41 0.98
C SER A 136 24.51 -16.23 -0.10
N VAL A 137 25.44 -17.10 0.30
CA VAL A 137 26.18 -18.00 -0.61
C VAL A 137 25.26 -18.82 -1.53
N PHE A 138 24.04 -19.11 -1.09
CA PHE A 138 23.07 -19.88 -1.87
C PHE A 138 22.33 -19.05 -2.92
N HIS A 139 22.39 -17.72 -2.87
CA HIS A 139 21.73 -16.78 -3.78
C HIS A 139 20.24 -17.06 -4.05
N THR A 140 19.54 -17.67 -3.10
CA THR A 140 18.11 -18.00 -3.27
C THR A 140 17.24 -16.99 -2.54
N ALA A 141 16.46 -16.18 -3.25
CA ALA A 141 15.46 -15.32 -2.61
C ALA A 141 14.34 -16.17 -1.96
N LYS A 142 14.44 -16.37 -0.64
CA LYS A 142 13.47 -17.13 0.15
C LYS A 142 13.09 -16.31 1.38
N THR A 143 11.80 -16.24 1.71
CA THR A 143 11.36 -15.66 2.99
C THR A 143 9.95 -16.15 3.30
N SER A 144 9.69 -16.54 4.54
CA SER A 144 8.34 -16.93 4.93
C SER A 144 7.69 -15.90 5.85
N MET A 145 6.37 -15.80 5.78
CA MET A 145 5.62 -14.98 6.74
C MET A 145 5.85 -15.41 8.18
N GLN A 146 6.02 -16.72 8.42
CA GLN A 146 6.27 -17.25 9.75
C GLN A 146 7.65 -16.82 10.25
N GLU A 147 8.69 -16.92 9.41
CA GLU A 147 10.04 -16.46 9.71
C GLU A 147 10.08 -14.95 9.98
N ALA A 148 9.40 -14.15 9.15
CA ALA A 148 9.29 -12.71 9.39
C ALA A 148 8.61 -12.39 10.74
N ILE A 149 7.55 -13.12 11.08
CA ILE A 149 6.87 -12.98 12.39
C ILE A 149 7.79 -13.41 13.53
N GLU A 150 8.52 -14.52 13.39
CA GLU A 150 9.51 -14.97 14.37
C GLU A 150 10.63 -13.93 14.55
N TRP A 151 11.05 -13.25 13.49
CA TRP A 151 12.04 -12.19 13.57
C TRP A 151 11.52 -10.96 14.33
N ILE A 152 10.26 -10.59 14.11
CA ILE A 152 9.62 -9.46 14.79
C ILE A 152 9.41 -9.72 16.29
N PHE A 153 9.10 -10.96 16.68
CA PHE A 153 8.77 -11.32 18.06
C PHE A 153 9.87 -12.07 18.82
N GLY A 154 10.92 -12.51 18.13
CA GLY A 154 11.88 -13.50 18.62
C GLY A 154 11.33 -14.94 18.60
N THR A 155 12.21 -15.93 18.67
CA THR A 155 11.84 -17.32 18.95
C THR A 155 11.18 -17.38 20.32
N THR A 156 9.87 -17.63 20.36
CA THR A 156 9.15 -17.78 21.62
C THR A 156 9.60 -19.08 22.28
N PRO A 157 10.21 -19.07 23.48
CA PRO A 157 10.48 -20.32 24.18
C PRO A 157 9.16 -21.04 24.42
N VAL A 158 9.12 -22.34 24.14
CA VAL A 158 7.95 -23.18 24.38
C VAL A 158 7.57 -23.08 25.85
N LYS A 159 6.46 -22.40 26.12
CA LYS A 159 5.77 -22.33 27.43
C LYS A 159 6.64 -21.89 28.62
N THR A 160 7.05 -20.62 28.65
CA THR A 160 7.27 -19.95 29.95
C THR A 160 6.36 -18.74 30.04
N LYS A 161 5.34 -18.84 30.91
CA LYS A 161 4.57 -17.69 31.41
C LYS A 161 5.52 -16.83 32.26
N THR A 162 6.33 -16.00 31.62
CA THR A 162 7.13 -15.00 32.32
C THR A 162 6.78 -13.63 31.78
N GLY A 163 6.30 -12.79 32.68
CA GLY A 163 5.85 -11.42 32.40
C GLY A 163 7.00 -10.59 31.83
N GLY A 164 7.11 -10.56 30.51
CA GLY A 164 7.97 -9.64 29.78
C GLY A 164 7.35 -8.25 29.78
N LYS A 165 8.20 -7.23 30.00
CA LYS A 165 7.86 -5.81 29.88
C LYS A 165 7.04 -5.57 28.61
N LYS A 166 5.90 -4.89 28.76
CA LYS A 166 5.01 -4.44 27.68
C LYS A 166 5.83 -3.67 26.62
N SER A 167 6.30 -4.37 25.58
CA SER A 167 6.76 -3.71 24.37
C SER A 167 5.54 -3.03 23.74
N SER A 168 5.68 -1.74 23.52
CA SER A 168 4.65 -0.81 23.08
C SER A 168 3.81 -1.32 21.90
N LYS A 169 2.50 -1.19 22.05
CA LYS A 169 1.48 -0.97 21.00
C LYS A 169 1.33 -1.97 19.83
N LEU A 170 2.08 -3.07 19.67
CA LEU A 170 2.00 -3.93 18.48
C LEU A 170 1.43 -5.35 18.73
N GLY A 171 0.26 -5.45 19.37
CA GLY A 171 -0.75 -6.54 19.27
C GLY A 171 -0.39 -8.05 19.29
N GLY A 172 0.86 -8.48 19.39
CA GLY A 172 1.28 -9.89 19.29
C GLY A 172 1.24 -10.48 17.86
N GLN A 173 1.70 -11.73 17.70
CA GLN A 173 1.77 -12.42 16.40
C GLN A 173 0.42 -12.48 15.67
N ASP A 174 -0.67 -12.68 16.41
CA ASP A 174 -2.03 -12.75 15.85
C ASP A 174 -2.48 -11.42 15.24
N ALA A 175 -2.07 -10.28 15.82
CA ALA A 175 -2.37 -8.97 15.24
C ALA A 175 -1.67 -8.75 13.90
N TYR A 176 -0.43 -9.25 13.75
CA TYR A 176 0.29 -9.22 12.47
C TYR A 176 -0.41 -10.07 11.40
N LYS A 177 -0.76 -11.31 11.74
CA LYS A 177 -1.48 -12.20 10.82
C LYS A 177 -2.85 -11.61 10.42
N LYS A 178 -3.60 -11.07 11.39
CA LYS A 178 -4.90 -10.43 11.15
C LYS A 178 -4.77 -9.16 10.31
N GLY A 179 -3.82 -8.29 10.66
CA GLY A 179 -3.55 -7.03 9.96
C GLY A 179 -3.13 -7.29 8.52
N PHE A 180 -2.20 -8.23 8.31
CA PHE A 180 -1.80 -8.66 6.97
C PHE A 180 -2.98 -9.22 6.18
N LYS A 181 -3.74 -10.18 6.72
CA LYS A 181 -4.89 -10.76 6.02
C LYS A 181 -5.92 -9.70 5.59
N TYR A 182 -6.18 -8.72 6.46
CA TYR A 182 -7.16 -7.67 6.19
C TYR A 182 -6.67 -6.64 5.15
N HIS A 183 -5.36 -6.40 5.07
CA HIS A 183 -4.76 -5.39 4.19
C HIS A 183 -3.90 -5.95 3.07
N LYS A 184 -3.86 -7.27 2.87
CA LYS A 184 -2.97 -7.96 1.92
C LYS A 184 -3.05 -7.32 0.53
N GLU A 185 -4.26 -7.06 0.04
CA GLU A 185 -4.48 -6.52 -1.31
C GLU A 185 -3.92 -5.11 -1.51
N VAL A 186 -3.83 -4.33 -0.44
CA VAL A 186 -3.42 -2.92 -0.45
C VAL A 186 -2.09 -2.70 0.29
N SER A 187 -1.35 -3.77 0.60
CA SER A 187 -0.11 -3.70 1.37
C SER A 187 0.93 -2.79 0.72
N HIS A 188 1.06 -2.84 -0.60
CA HIS A 188 2.00 -2.03 -1.36
C HIS A 188 1.70 -0.52 -1.26
N PHE A 189 0.42 -0.13 -1.28
CA PHE A 189 0.04 1.27 -1.02
C PHE A 189 0.36 1.69 0.41
N ILE A 190 0.12 0.81 1.39
CA ILE A 190 0.44 1.08 2.80
C ILE A 190 1.95 1.28 2.96
N THR A 191 2.77 0.37 2.43
CA THR A 191 4.23 0.46 2.53
C THR A 191 4.77 1.68 1.80
N ALA A 192 4.26 2.00 0.60
CA ALA A 192 4.63 3.21 -0.12
C ALA A 192 4.29 4.47 0.68
N LEU A 193 3.10 4.52 1.27
CA LEU A 193 2.67 5.65 2.08
C LEU A 193 3.55 5.84 3.32
N GLU A 194 3.84 4.77 4.07
CA GLU A 194 4.70 4.82 5.25
C GLU A 194 6.17 5.13 4.88
N PHE A 195 6.61 4.76 3.69
CA PHE A 195 7.92 5.17 3.16
C PHE A 195 7.97 6.68 2.88
N VAL A 196 6.98 7.22 2.15
CA VAL A 196 6.89 8.66 1.88
C VAL A 196 6.81 9.47 3.17
N LYS A 197 6.07 8.98 4.18
CA LYS A 197 6.01 9.61 5.51
C LYS A 197 7.37 9.68 6.20
N ARG A 198 8.19 8.64 6.07
CA ARG A 198 9.56 8.60 6.61
C ARG A 198 10.50 9.53 5.87
N GLU A 199 10.47 9.54 4.55
CA GLU A 199 11.29 10.44 3.72
C GLU A 199 11.00 11.92 4.04
N ASN A 200 9.74 12.25 4.38
CA ASN A 200 9.29 13.61 4.67
C ASN A 200 9.27 13.98 6.16
N ALA A 201 9.95 13.18 7.01
CA ALA A 201 10.22 13.41 8.43
C ALA A 201 9.25 14.39 9.16
N GLY A 202 8.02 13.95 9.43
CA GLY A 202 7.18 14.55 10.47
C GLY A 202 6.23 15.68 10.07
N LYS A 203 6.00 15.94 8.78
CA LYS A 203 4.87 16.82 8.36
C LYS A 203 3.52 16.14 8.66
N GLU A 204 2.56 16.92 9.16
CA GLU A 204 1.19 16.44 9.47
C GLU A 204 0.53 15.73 8.27
N SER A 205 -0.42 14.84 8.58
CA SER A 205 -1.23 14.00 7.68
C SER A 205 -1.01 14.20 6.18
N LEU A 206 0.09 13.63 5.65
CA LEU A 206 0.47 13.69 4.23
C LEU A 206 -0.67 13.27 3.27
N LEU A 207 -1.57 12.42 3.74
CA LEU A 207 -2.68 11.87 2.95
C LEU A 207 -3.62 12.93 2.36
N PHE A 208 -3.81 14.07 3.04
CA PHE A 208 -4.68 15.15 2.55
C PHE A 208 -3.92 16.37 2.06
N SER A 209 -2.58 16.37 2.20
CA SER A 209 -1.72 17.46 1.73
C SER A 209 -1.14 17.19 0.34
N TRP A 210 -1.46 16.08 -0.31
CA TRP A 210 -1.02 15.79 -1.68
C TRP A 210 -1.85 16.58 -2.69
N ASN A 211 -1.58 17.87 -2.71
CA ASN A 211 -2.13 18.86 -3.63
C ASN A 211 -1.16 19.19 -4.78
N GLU A 212 -0.12 18.38 -4.95
CA GLU A 212 0.88 18.47 -6.01
C GLU A 212 0.89 17.16 -6.80
N ALA A 213 0.71 17.26 -8.12
CA ALA A 213 0.65 16.12 -9.03
C ALA A 213 1.94 15.27 -8.96
N ASP A 214 3.10 15.91 -8.86
CA ASP A 214 4.40 15.25 -8.77
C ASP A 214 4.52 14.35 -7.53
N GLN A 215 3.95 14.78 -6.40
CA GLN A 215 3.94 13.97 -5.17
C GLN A 215 3.07 12.72 -5.33
N ILE A 216 1.91 12.86 -5.98
CA ILE A 216 1.01 11.74 -6.29
C ILE A 216 1.71 10.78 -7.24
N GLU A 217 2.32 11.28 -8.31
CA GLU A 217 3.06 10.46 -9.27
C GLU A 217 4.20 9.68 -8.59
N ARG A 218 4.99 10.35 -7.74
CA ARG A 218 6.05 9.70 -6.96
C ARG A 218 5.51 8.57 -6.11
N PHE A 219 4.38 8.78 -5.43
CA PHE A 219 3.73 7.73 -4.65
C PHE A 219 3.24 6.56 -5.50
N LEU A 220 2.62 6.83 -6.64
CA LEU A 220 2.15 5.77 -7.56
C LEU A 220 3.33 4.94 -8.05
N SER A 221 4.43 5.60 -8.40
CA SER A 221 5.67 4.95 -8.83
C SER A 221 6.28 4.09 -7.71
N LEU A 222 6.32 4.59 -6.47
CA LEU A 222 6.75 3.83 -5.29
C LEU A 222 5.82 2.63 -5.04
N SER A 223 4.51 2.82 -5.14
CA SER A 223 3.51 1.76 -4.96
C SER A 223 3.68 0.66 -6.00
N HIS A 224 3.94 1.03 -7.26
CA HIS A 224 4.26 0.10 -8.33
C HIS A 224 5.55 -0.67 -8.03
N TRP A 225 6.61 0.01 -7.57
CA TRP A 225 7.86 -0.63 -7.18
C TRP A 225 7.67 -1.64 -6.04
N PHE A 226 6.95 -1.28 -4.97
CA PHE A 226 6.66 -2.19 -3.87
C PHE A 226 5.81 -3.39 -4.32
N ARG A 227 4.80 -3.17 -5.18
CA ARG A 227 4.02 -4.26 -5.78
C ARG A 227 4.93 -5.25 -6.50
N GLN A 228 5.83 -4.78 -7.35
CA GLN A 228 6.77 -5.63 -8.07
C GLN A 228 7.67 -6.44 -7.11
N LYS A 229 8.19 -5.81 -6.05
CA LYS A 229 9.01 -6.53 -5.06
C LYS A 229 8.22 -7.55 -4.25
N PHE A 230 6.98 -7.25 -3.89
CA PHE A 230 6.12 -8.16 -3.14
C PHE A 230 5.74 -9.41 -3.93
N LEU A 231 5.53 -9.29 -5.24
CA LEU A 231 5.27 -10.43 -6.12
C LEU A 231 6.46 -11.37 -6.28
N LEU A 232 7.68 -10.93 -5.96
CA LEU A 232 8.88 -11.77 -5.98
C LEU A 232 9.11 -12.53 -4.66
N LEU A 233 8.25 -12.37 -3.65
CA LEU A 233 8.40 -13.02 -2.35
C LEU A 233 7.89 -14.48 -2.41
N TYR A 234 8.79 -15.45 -2.20
CA TYR A 234 8.49 -16.89 -2.24
C TYR A 234 8.46 -17.55 -0.86
N THR A 235 7.49 -18.46 -0.63
CA THR A 235 7.50 -19.32 0.56
C THR A 235 8.36 -20.58 0.36
N PRO A 236 9.02 -21.09 1.42
CA PRO A 236 9.95 -22.22 1.34
C PRO A 236 9.31 -23.61 1.16
N ASN A 237 7.97 -23.75 1.17
CA ASN A 237 7.31 -25.06 1.00
C ASN A 237 7.06 -25.37 -0.49
N ALA A 238 7.56 -26.54 -0.91
CA ALA A 238 7.85 -26.97 -2.27
C ALA A 238 6.64 -27.22 -3.23
N THR A 239 5.49 -26.56 -3.03
CA THR A 239 4.33 -26.68 -3.93
C THR A 239 3.82 -25.34 -4.48
N LYS A 240 4.69 -24.31 -4.53
CA LYS A 240 4.41 -22.96 -5.04
C LYS A 240 3.27 -22.26 -4.30
N LYS A 241 3.60 -21.52 -3.25
CA LYS A 241 2.76 -20.39 -2.86
C LYS A 241 3.66 -19.17 -2.71
N GLU A 242 3.53 -18.24 -3.64
CA GLU A 242 4.03 -16.88 -3.48
C GLU A 242 3.36 -16.28 -2.23
N VAL A 243 4.04 -15.37 -1.53
CA VAL A 243 3.43 -14.64 -0.41
C VAL A 243 2.21 -13.83 -0.93
N PHE A 244 2.31 -13.38 -2.18
CA PHE A 244 1.27 -12.69 -2.93
C PHE A 244 1.11 -13.35 -4.30
N LEU A 245 -0.11 -13.74 -4.64
CA LEU A 245 -0.48 -13.99 -6.04
C LEU A 245 -0.79 -12.66 -6.73
N GLU A 246 -0.63 -12.61 -8.05
CA GLU A 246 -0.91 -11.40 -8.84
C GLU A 246 -2.35 -10.90 -8.67
N GLU A 247 -3.32 -11.82 -8.62
CA GLU A 247 -4.74 -11.53 -8.41
C GLU A 247 -5.11 -11.15 -6.96
N GLU A 248 -4.18 -11.35 -6.01
CA GLU A 248 -4.38 -11.03 -4.59
C GLU A 248 -3.85 -9.65 -4.22
N ILE A 249 -3.12 -8.97 -5.10
CA ILE A 249 -2.62 -7.61 -4.89
C ILE A 249 -3.32 -6.66 -5.86
N LEU A 250 -3.82 -5.53 -5.34
CA LEU A 250 -4.57 -4.60 -6.17
C LEU A 250 -3.65 -4.04 -7.28
N PRO A 251 -4.02 -4.15 -8.57
CA PRO A 251 -3.19 -3.67 -9.67
C PRO A 251 -3.20 -2.15 -9.72
N LEU A 252 -2.15 -1.53 -10.27
CA LEU A 252 -2.15 -0.11 -10.64
C LEU A 252 -2.56 0.09 -12.11
N PRO A 253 -2.97 1.30 -12.52
CA PRO A 253 -3.16 1.61 -13.93
C PRO A 253 -1.89 1.33 -14.76
N ALA A 254 -2.06 0.84 -15.99
CA ALA A 254 -0.95 0.40 -16.84
C ALA A 254 0.09 1.48 -17.20
N TRP A 255 -0.28 2.76 -17.09
CA TRP A 255 0.61 3.89 -17.35
C TRP A 255 1.52 4.22 -16.17
N VAL A 256 1.30 3.64 -14.98
CA VAL A 256 2.18 3.84 -13.83
C VAL A 256 3.40 2.95 -13.97
N THR A 257 4.60 3.55 -13.86
CA THR A 257 5.88 2.84 -13.94
C THR A 257 6.73 3.09 -12.69
N SER A 258 7.81 2.34 -12.53
CA SER A 258 8.76 2.42 -11.40
C SER A 258 10.19 2.72 -11.84
N GLU A 259 10.39 3.17 -13.09
CA GLU A 259 11.72 3.31 -13.71
C GLU A 259 12.67 4.21 -12.92
N ASN A 260 12.14 5.25 -12.27
CA ASN A 260 12.92 6.22 -11.48
C ASN A 260 12.90 5.95 -9.97
N ILE A 261 12.50 4.75 -9.55
CA ILE A 261 12.46 4.35 -8.14
C ILE A 261 13.60 3.38 -7.83
N ASN A 262 14.49 3.81 -6.93
CA ASN A 262 15.48 2.92 -6.34
C ASN A 262 15.44 3.05 -4.82
N VAL A 263 14.76 2.11 -4.16
CA VAL A 263 14.69 2.02 -2.70
C VAL A 263 15.72 1.00 -2.23
N SER A 264 16.68 1.45 -1.42
CA SER A 264 17.67 0.56 -0.82
C SER A 264 17.02 -0.33 0.25
N ILE A 265 17.25 -1.64 0.16
CA ILE A 265 16.85 -2.62 1.17
C ILE A 265 18.12 -3.20 1.78
N GLU A 266 18.35 -2.91 3.06
CA GLU A 266 19.49 -3.45 3.80
C GLU A 266 19.19 -4.87 4.32
N PRO A 267 20.11 -5.84 4.14
CA PRO A 267 19.94 -7.19 4.68
C PRO A 267 19.98 -7.18 6.22
N PHE A 268 19.67 -8.33 6.81
CA PHE A 268 19.99 -8.63 8.20
C PHE A 268 21.40 -9.22 8.28
N GLU A 269 22.39 -8.39 8.61
CA GLU A 269 23.81 -8.77 8.67
C GLU A 269 24.04 -10.02 9.53
N LYS A 270 23.52 -10.05 10.76
CA LYS A 270 23.63 -11.22 11.65
C LYS A 270 23.09 -12.50 11.03
N LYS A 271 21.97 -12.40 10.30
CA LYS A 271 21.36 -13.56 9.66
C LYS A 271 22.18 -14.04 8.46
N LEU A 272 22.76 -13.10 7.72
CA LEU A 272 23.67 -13.39 6.62
C LEU A 272 24.91 -14.14 7.13
N GLU A 273 25.49 -13.68 8.24
CA GLU A 273 26.61 -14.35 8.92
C GLU A 273 26.23 -15.77 9.35
N GLU A 274 25.08 -15.96 10.01
CA GLU A 274 24.58 -17.27 10.42
C GLU A 274 24.43 -18.25 9.24
N ILE A 275 23.87 -17.79 8.13
CA ILE A 275 23.63 -18.62 6.93
C ILE A 275 24.96 -19.00 6.27
N ASN A 276 25.93 -18.07 6.25
CA ASN A 276 27.20 -18.26 5.55
C ASN A 276 28.25 -19.00 6.41
N ALA A 277 28.14 -18.99 7.74
CA ALA A 277 29.13 -19.56 8.66
C ALA A 277 29.53 -21.03 8.35
N PRO A 278 28.59 -21.97 8.11
CA PRO A 278 28.95 -23.36 7.79
C PRO A 278 29.77 -23.50 6.51
N TYR A 279 29.57 -22.60 5.53
CA TYR A 279 30.32 -22.61 4.27
C TYR A 279 31.72 -22.04 4.43
N VAL A 280 31.87 -20.98 5.25
CA VAL A 280 33.19 -20.42 5.58
C VAL A 280 34.05 -21.46 6.31
N GLU A 281 33.46 -22.22 7.24
CA GLU A 281 34.15 -23.32 7.93
C GLU A 281 34.58 -24.44 6.97
N LEU A 282 33.72 -24.82 6.02
CA LEU A 282 34.05 -25.82 5.00
C LEU A 282 35.20 -25.39 4.09
N ILE A 283 35.19 -24.13 3.59
CA ILE A 283 36.30 -23.59 2.79
C ILE A 283 37.60 -23.63 3.60
N ASN A 284 37.57 -23.12 4.82
CA ASN A 284 38.76 -23.03 5.65
C ASN A 284 39.35 -24.42 5.95
N SER A 285 38.50 -25.45 6.13
CA SER A 285 38.92 -26.83 6.33
C SER A 285 39.48 -27.53 5.08
N ALA A 286 39.12 -27.05 3.87
CA ALA A 286 39.61 -27.59 2.61
C ALA A 286 40.92 -26.95 2.14
N THR A 287 41.29 -25.81 2.72
CA THR A 287 42.54 -25.07 2.44
C THR A 287 43.68 -25.36 3.42
N THR A 288 43.44 -26.18 4.44
CA THR A 288 44.43 -26.71 5.41
C THR A 288 44.76 -28.17 5.11
#